data_AF-A0A455SQ86-F1
#
_entry.id   AF-A0A455SQ86-F1
#
_cell.length_a   1.000
_cell.length_b   1.000
_cell.length_c   1.000
_cell.angle_alpha   90.00
_cell.angle_beta   90.00
_cell.angle_gamma   90.00
#
_symmetry.space_group_name_H-M   'P 1'
#
loop_
_entity.id
_entity.type
_entity.pdbx_description
1 polymer ?
#
loop_
_entity_poly.entity_id
_entity_poly.type
_entity_poly.pdbx_seq_one_letter_code
_entity_poly.pdbx_strand_id
1 'polypeptide(L)'
;MSYHPPSGPNRPNQQYQQPYFTYQTPPVVEGPEPEAALSLQESLRQLPAQWRKVLFRPGAHSFAEEKSKATWDSVWIQLLLYSIISGLLAYLASLLLPNVNSVYQTNTILQLLPQGARQLFYLLAASMQSVMVPILFFLWNGIVFGCVRLLLGGKGSFLQQCYTSLLFTVPLGLLTDIISLIPVVGSIVSAIVGPASFIYGIVLTIFSLMAVHRFSGGRASTAVFLPVGILFILSCLLILILGSLVAAFGLFAAF
;
A
#
# COMPACT_ATOMS: atom_id res chain seq x y z
N MET A 1 26.75 6.27 -70.55
CA MET A 1 27.65 6.58 -69.43
C MET A 1 26.87 6.37 -68.15
N SER A 2 27.07 5.22 -67.50
CA SER A 2 26.27 4.80 -66.35
C SER A 2 27.08 5.03 -65.09
N TYR A 3 26.57 5.89 -64.21
CA TYR A 3 27.23 6.26 -62.97
C TYR A 3 26.94 5.20 -61.91
N HIS A 4 27.98 4.53 -61.39
CA HIS A 4 27.87 3.65 -60.23
C HIS A 4 28.18 4.46 -58.96
N PRO A 5 27.29 4.49 -57.96
CA PRO A 5 27.57 5.15 -56.70
C PRO A 5 28.59 4.34 -55.86
N PRO A 6 29.45 5.03 -55.08
CA PRO A 6 30.47 4.38 -54.27
C PRO A 6 29.85 3.61 -53.10
N SER A 7 30.30 2.36 -52.94
CA SER A 7 30.00 1.48 -51.82
C SER A 7 30.58 2.05 -50.53
N GLY A 8 29.72 2.56 -49.66
CA GLY A 8 30.09 3.02 -48.33
C GLY A 8 30.58 1.88 -47.42
N PRO A 9 31.39 2.19 -46.39
CA PRO A 9 31.95 1.21 -45.50
C PRO A 9 30.85 0.44 -44.77
N ASN A 10 30.93 -0.88 -44.90
CA ASN A 10 30.05 -1.88 -44.31
C ASN A 10 30.05 -1.70 -42.78
N ARG A 11 29.07 -0.97 -42.24
CA ARG A 11 28.88 -0.87 -40.78
C ARG A 11 28.30 -2.20 -40.33
N PRO A 12 28.96 -2.94 -39.42
CA PRO A 12 28.37 -4.14 -38.86
C PRO A 12 27.04 -3.75 -38.22
N ASN A 13 25.99 -4.50 -38.52
CA ASN A 13 24.69 -4.41 -37.89
C ASN A 13 24.89 -4.48 -36.36
N GLN A 14 25.00 -3.32 -35.72
CA GLN A 14 24.75 -3.19 -34.29
C GLN A 14 23.25 -3.37 -34.12
N GLN A 15 22.83 -4.64 -34.12
CA GLN A 15 21.61 -5.02 -33.45
C GLN A 15 21.72 -4.42 -32.05
N TYR A 16 20.89 -3.43 -31.77
CA TYR A 16 20.66 -2.96 -30.42
C TYR A 16 20.21 -4.18 -29.63
N GLN A 17 21.17 -4.85 -28.98
CA GLN A 17 20.90 -5.80 -27.94
C GLN A 17 20.24 -4.97 -26.84
N GLN A 18 18.91 -4.90 -26.91
CA GLN A 18 18.08 -4.60 -25.76
C GLN A 18 18.68 -5.41 -24.61
N PRO A 19 19.13 -4.78 -23.51
CA PRO A 19 19.63 -5.52 -22.37
C PRO A 19 18.48 -6.40 -21.89
N TYR A 20 18.46 -7.63 -22.38
CA TYR A 20 17.74 -8.70 -21.77
C TYR A 20 18.37 -8.78 -20.39
N PHE A 21 17.72 -8.19 -19.39
CA PHE A 21 17.79 -8.68 -18.03
C PHE A 21 17.24 -10.10 -18.09
N THR A 22 18.07 -11.03 -18.55
CA THR A 22 17.99 -12.40 -18.14
C THR A 22 18.07 -12.32 -16.63
N TYR A 23 16.91 -12.44 -15.98
CA TYR A 23 16.87 -13.02 -14.67
C TYR A 23 17.51 -14.39 -14.85
N GLN A 24 18.84 -14.46 -14.74
CA GLN A 24 19.52 -15.67 -14.36
C GLN A 24 18.81 -16.05 -13.08
N THR A 25 17.87 -16.99 -13.19
CA THR A 25 17.43 -17.77 -12.06
C THR A 25 18.74 -18.23 -11.42
N PRO A 26 19.07 -17.72 -10.22
CA PRO A 26 20.23 -18.19 -9.51
C PRO A 26 20.18 -19.72 -9.53
N PRO A 27 21.32 -20.42 -9.62
CA PRO A 27 21.32 -21.86 -9.42
C PRO A 27 20.45 -22.15 -8.21
N VAL A 28 19.58 -23.15 -8.33
CA VAL A 28 18.77 -23.64 -7.22
C VAL A 28 19.77 -24.19 -6.20
N VAL A 29 20.34 -23.31 -5.41
CA VAL A 29 21.00 -23.65 -4.17
C VAL A 29 19.86 -24.23 -3.37
N GLU A 30 19.90 -25.55 -3.14
CA GLU A 30 19.10 -26.18 -2.09
C GLU A 30 19.35 -25.34 -0.84
N GLY A 31 18.39 -24.47 -0.54
CA GLY A 31 18.48 -23.60 0.61
C GLY A 31 18.58 -24.47 1.84
N PRO A 32 19.30 -24.03 2.89
CA PRO A 32 19.25 -24.70 4.18
C PRO A 32 17.78 -24.99 4.54
N GLU A 33 17.54 -26.16 5.13
CA GLU A 33 16.23 -26.57 5.65
C GLU A 33 15.49 -25.38 6.25
N PRO A 34 14.17 -25.24 6.01
CA PRO A 34 13.40 -24.07 6.41
C PRO A 34 13.72 -23.73 7.86
N GLU A 35 14.55 -22.69 8.03
CA GLU A 35 15.09 -22.30 9.33
C GLU A 35 13.90 -22.17 10.28
N ALA A 36 13.98 -22.89 11.41
CA ALA A 36 12.93 -22.94 12.41
C ALA A 36 12.39 -21.52 12.63
N ALA A 37 11.06 -21.37 12.59
CA ALA A 37 10.40 -20.08 12.69
C ALA A 37 11.03 -19.26 13.83
N LEU A 38 11.66 -18.14 13.47
CA LEU A 38 12.32 -17.24 14.41
C LEU A 38 11.40 -16.98 15.61
N SER A 39 11.96 -16.97 16.81
CA SER A 39 11.17 -16.67 18.00
C SER A 39 10.48 -15.31 17.85
N LEU A 40 9.30 -15.13 18.46
CA LEU A 40 8.54 -13.87 18.37
C LEU A 40 9.39 -12.65 18.78
N GLN A 41 10.26 -12.84 19.78
CA GLN A 41 11.18 -11.82 20.26
C GLN A 41 12.23 -11.44 19.22
N GLU A 42 12.81 -12.41 18.53
CA GLU A 42 13.79 -12.16 17.45
C GLU A 42 13.13 -11.47 16.26
N SER A 43 11.92 -11.91 15.89
CA SER A 43 11.13 -11.27 14.84
C SER A 43 10.91 -9.78 15.15
N LEU A 44 10.44 -9.45 16.36
CA LEU A 44 10.25 -8.06 16.80
C LEU A 44 11.55 -7.23 16.79
N ARG A 45 12.68 -7.81 17.23
CA ARG A 45 13.97 -7.11 17.23
C ARG A 45 14.50 -6.83 15.83
N GLN A 46 14.16 -7.67 14.85
CA GLN A 46 14.61 -7.51 13.46
C GLN A 46 13.75 -6.54 12.65
N LEU A 47 12.48 -6.31 13.03
CA LEU A 47 11.54 -5.46 12.28
C LEU A 47 12.09 -4.07 11.95
N PRO A 48 12.67 -3.28 12.89
CA PRO A 48 13.17 -1.95 12.56
C PRO A 48 14.30 -1.98 11.52
N ALA A 49 15.15 -3.01 11.55
CA ALA A 49 16.21 -3.18 10.58
C ALA A 49 15.65 -3.53 9.19
N GLN A 50 14.60 -4.37 9.13
CA GLN A 50 13.90 -4.71 7.90
C GLN A 50 13.16 -3.50 7.31
N TRP A 51 12.46 -2.72 8.13
CA TRP A 51 11.82 -1.47 7.71
C TRP A 51 12.82 -0.50 7.12
N ARG A 52 13.95 -0.27 7.82
CA ARG A 52 15.03 0.59 7.33
C ARG A 52 15.58 0.10 5.99
N LYS A 53 15.79 -1.21 5.84
CA LYS A 53 16.29 -1.79 4.59
C LYS A 53 15.33 -1.52 3.43
N VAL A 54 14.03 -1.79 3.61
CA VAL A 54 13.03 -1.62 2.56
C VAL A 54 12.79 -0.15 2.21
N LEU A 55 12.76 0.73 3.21
CA LEU A 55 12.50 2.16 3.01
C LEU A 55 13.68 2.94 2.43
N PHE A 56 14.92 2.58 2.75
CA PHE A 56 16.09 3.34 2.27
C PHE A 56 16.83 2.66 1.12
N ARG A 57 16.55 1.38 0.85
CA ARG A 57 17.08 0.64 -0.30
C ARG A 57 15.94 -0.09 -1.03
N PRO A 58 14.95 0.66 -1.55
CA PRO A 58 13.79 0.07 -2.19
C PRO A 58 14.20 -0.65 -3.46
N GLY A 59 13.68 -1.86 -3.65
CA GLY A 59 13.91 -2.63 -4.88
C GLY A 59 13.26 -3.99 -4.81
N ALA A 60 12.91 -4.55 -5.98
CA ALA A 60 12.33 -5.89 -6.07
C ALA A 60 13.25 -6.96 -5.46
N HIS A 61 14.57 -6.77 -5.56
CA HIS A 61 15.55 -7.64 -4.92
C HIS A 61 15.43 -7.62 -3.39
N SER A 62 15.39 -6.43 -2.79
CA SER A 62 15.22 -6.26 -1.33
C SER A 62 13.96 -6.96 -0.83
N PHE A 63 12.83 -6.83 -1.54
CA PHE A 63 11.60 -7.53 -1.18
C PHE A 63 11.66 -9.04 -1.46
N ALA A 64 12.42 -9.49 -2.46
CA ALA A 64 12.58 -10.90 -2.78
C ALA A 64 13.38 -11.65 -1.70
N GLU A 65 14.34 -10.97 -1.06
CA GLU A 65 15.07 -11.48 0.10
C GLU A 65 14.18 -11.55 1.36
N GLU A 66 13.31 -10.55 1.57
CA GLU A 66 12.49 -10.51 2.77
C GLU A 66 11.27 -11.43 2.70
N LYS A 67 10.67 -11.63 1.51
CA LYS A 67 9.43 -12.43 1.39
C LYS A 67 9.58 -13.89 1.83
N SER A 68 10.78 -14.46 1.84
CA SER A 68 11.00 -15.84 2.31
C SER A 68 10.81 -15.97 3.82
N LYS A 69 10.96 -14.86 4.56
CA LYS A 69 10.77 -14.78 6.02
C LYS A 69 9.30 -14.59 6.42
N ALA A 70 8.38 -14.61 5.46
CA ALA A 70 6.98 -14.32 5.71
C ALA A 70 6.33 -15.43 6.57
N THR A 71 5.91 -15.07 7.77
CA THR A 71 5.14 -15.92 8.68
C THR A 71 3.86 -15.19 9.11
N TRP A 72 2.79 -15.95 9.38
CA TRP A 72 1.53 -15.36 9.85
C TRP A 72 1.70 -14.62 11.18
N ASP A 73 2.56 -15.12 12.06
CA ASP A 73 2.87 -14.48 13.34
C ASP A 73 3.45 -13.08 13.14
N SER A 74 4.39 -12.92 12.19
CA SER A 74 4.97 -11.61 11.88
C SER A 74 3.94 -10.64 11.30
N VAL A 75 3.02 -11.13 10.44
CA VAL A 75 1.92 -10.32 9.88
C VAL A 75 1.01 -9.80 10.98
N TRP A 76 0.55 -10.68 11.89
CA TRP A 76 -0.33 -10.31 12.99
C TRP A 76 0.35 -9.39 14.00
N ILE A 77 1.61 -9.65 14.35
CA ILE A 77 2.37 -8.78 15.26
C ILE A 77 2.48 -7.37 14.66
N GLN A 78 2.89 -7.25 13.40
CA GLN A 78 3.03 -5.94 12.75
C GLN A 78 1.69 -5.20 12.67
N LEU A 79 0.61 -5.90 12.34
CA LEU A 79 -0.74 -5.32 12.27
C LEU A 79 -1.25 -4.84 13.63
N LEU A 80 -1.15 -5.67 14.66
CA LEU A 80 -1.61 -5.33 16.02
C LEU A 80 -0.76 -4.20 16.61
N LEU A 81 0.57 -4.27 16.43
CA LEU A 81 1.47 -3.21 16.86
C LEU A 81 1.12 -1.89 16.20
N TYR A 82 0.94 -1.89 14.88
CA TYR A 82 0.55 -0.70 14.13
C TYR A 82 -0.82 -0.17 14.57
N SER A 83 -1.84 -1.02 14.69
CA SER A 83 -3.19 -0.58 14.99
C SER A 83 -3.33 0.01 16.40
N ILE A 84 -2.62 -0.56 17.38
CA ILE A 84 -2.58 -0.04 18.75
C ILE A 84 -1.85 1.30 18.80
N ILE A 85 -0.65 1.40 18.20
CA ILE A 85 0.13 2.64 18.24
C ILE A 85 -0.61 3.75 17.48
N SER A 86 -1.13 3.46 16.29
CA SER A 86 -1.88 4.42 15.48
C SER A 86 -3.13 4.91 16.20
N GLY A 87 -3.92 4.02 16.81
CA GLY A 87 -5.08 4.39 17.61
C GLY A 87 -4.72 5.26 18.82
N LEU A 88 -3.62 4.94 19.51
CA LEU A 88 -3.12 5.76 20.62
C LEU A 88 -2.67 7.15 20.16
N LEU A 89 -1.93 7.23 19.05
CA LEU A 89 -1.49 8.51 18.48
C LEU A 89 -2.67 9.35 18.02
N ALA A 90 -3.68 8.75 17.38
CA ALA A 90 -4.91 9.43 17.00
C ALA A 90 -5.68 9.98 18.21
N TYR A 91 -5.79 9.19 19.29
CA TYR A 91 -6.38 9.64 20.54
C TYR A 91 -5.58 10.78 21.17
N LEU A 92 -4.25 10.67 21.25
CA LEU A 92 -3.37 11.74 21.74
C LEU A 92 -3.49 13.02 20.92
N ALA A 93 -3.55 12.92 19.58
CA ALA A 93 -3.79 14.05 18.70
C ALA A 93 -5.14 14.72 19.03
N SER A 94 -6.18 13.95 19.35
CA SER A 94 -7.49 14.49 19.75
C SER A 94 -7.45 15.29 21.07
N LEU A 95 -6.55 14.94 21.99
CA LEU A 95 -6.36 15.62 23.27
C LEU A 95 -5.50 16.89 23.12
N LEU A 96 -4.42 16.79 22.36
CA LEU A 96 -3.45 17.87 22.18
C LEU A 96 -3.95 18.95 21.23
N LEU A 97 -4.75 18.58 20.23
CA LEU A 97 -5.12 19.43 19.10
C LEU A 97 -6.64 19.61 18.93
N PRO A 98 -7.38 20.05 19.97
CA PRO A 98 -8.84 20.14 19.93
C PRO A 98 -9.38 21.06 18.82
N ASN A 99 -8.60 22.05 18.39
CA ASN A 99 -8.99 23.07 17.39
C ASN A 99 -8.43 22.82 15.98
N VAL A 100 -7.57 21.81 15.80
CA VAL A 100 -7.04 21.44 14.47
C VAL A 100 -7.95 20.40 13.82
N ASN A 101 -8.63 19.60 14.65
CA ASN A 101 -9.68 18.69 14.23
C ASN A 101 -10.91 19.38 13.63
N SER A 102 -11.15 20.66 13.93
CA SER A 102 -12.23 21.43 13.28
C SER A 102 -11.98 21.74 11.80
N VAL A 103 -10.73 21.64 11.31
CA VAL A 103 -10.38 21.88 9.90
C VAL A 103 -10.57 20.61 9.05
N TYR A 104 -10.37 19.42 9.65
CA TYR A 104 -10.52 18.12 8.96
C TYR A 104 -11.83 17.38 9.30
N GLN A 105 -12.52 17.73 10.39
CA GLN A 105 -13.84 17.19 10.71
C GLN A 105 -14.93 18.07 10.10
N THR A 106 -15.31 17.72 8.88
CA THR A 106 -16.57 18.12 8.23
C THR A 106 -17.82 17.63 8.99
N ASN A 107 -17.67 16.88 10.09
CA ASN A 107 -18.77 16.40 10.91
C ASN A 107 -19.23 17.49 11.90
N THR A 108 -20.03 18.42 11.40
CA THR A 108 -20.73 19.46 12.17
C THR A 108 -21.48 18.89 13.38
N ILE A 109 -21.94 17.63 13.28
CA ILE A 109 -22.67 16.93 14.35
C ILE A 109 -21.79 16.68 15.60
N LEU A 110 -20.51 16.34 15.43
CA LEU A 110 -19.63 16.04 16.58
C LEU A 110 -19.26 17.31 17.38
N GLN A 111 -19.34 18.47 16.75
CA GLN A 111 -19.08 19.75 17.42
C GLN A 111 -20.24 20.20 18.31
N LEU A 112 -21.45 19.70 18.06
CA LEU A 112 -22.65 19.97 18.86
C LEU A 112 -22.70 19.16 20.16
N LEU A 113 -21.85 18.14 20.30
CA LEU A 113 -21.81 17.30 21.50
C LEU A 113 -21.07 18.01 22.66
N PRO A 114 -21.51 17.83 23.91
CA PRO A 114 -20.75 18.25 25.08
C PRO A 114 -19.33 17.67 25.08
N GLN A 115 -18.36 18.42 25.64
CA GLN A 115 -16.94 18.04 25.62
C GLN A 115 -16.68 16.61 26.13
N GLY A 116 -17.36 16.19 27.19
CA GLY A 116 -17.23 14.82 27.73
C GLY A 116 -17.71 13.74 26.74
N ALA A 117 -18.85 13.96 26.08
CA ALA A 117 -19.38 13.04 25.08
C ALA A 117 -18.47 12.96 23.85
N ARG A 118 -17.87 14.08 23.44
CA ARG A 118 -16.89 14.12 22.35
C ARG A 118 -15.62 13.31 22.66
N GLN A 119 -15.10 13.39 23.89
CA GLN A 119 -13.94 12.61 24.30
C GLN A 119 -14.21 11.09 24.35
N LEU A 120 -15.40 10.71 24.85
CA LEU A 120 -15.87 9.33 24.78
C LEU A 120 -15.96 8.83 23.33
N PHE A 121 -16.48 9.66 22.43
CA PHE A 121 -16.54 9.32 21.00
C PHE A 121 -15.15 9.07 20.41
N TYR A 122 -14.15 9.93 20.69
CA TYR A 122 -12.80 9.72 20.18
C TYR A 122 -12.12 8.48 20.76
N LEU A 123 -12.33 8.18 22.04
CA LEU A 123 -11.84 6.95 22.65
C LEU A 123 -12.45 5.71 21.98
N LEU A 124 -13.76 5.73 21.73
CA LEU A 124 -14.45 4.65 21.01
C LEU A 124 -13.94 4.52 19.58
N ALA A 125 -13.76 5.64 18.87
CA ALA A 125 -13.22 5.64 17.51
C ALA A 125 -11.79 5.06 17.45
N ALA A 126 -10.92 5.46 18.40
CA ALA A 126 -9.57 4.91 18.50
C ALA A 126 -9.58 3.39 18.79
N SER A 127 -10.51 2.92 19.64
CA SER A 127 -10.67 1.49 19.90
C SER A 127 -11.16 0.72 18.67
N MET A 128 -12.09 1.29 17.90
CA MET A 128 -12.59 0.70 16.65
C MET A 128 -11.50 0.64 15.59
N GLN A 129 -10.60 1.63 15.53
CA GLN A 129 -9.46 1.62 14.61
C GLN A 129 -8.56 0.40 14.80
N SER A 130 -8.39 -0.08 16.04
CA SER A 130 -7.59 -1.28 16.34
C SER A 130 -8.13 -2.54 15.65
N VAL A 131 -9.46 -2.62 15.46
CA VAL A 131 -10.16 -3.72 14.79
C VAL A 131 -10.29 -3.49 13.28
N MET A 132 -10.56 -2.24 12.87
CA MET A 132 -10.75 -1.89 11.47
C MET A 132 -9.46 -1.99 10.66
N VAL A 133 -8.31 -1.68 11.25
CA VAL A 133 -7.01 -1.71 10.54
C VAL A 133 -6.70 -3.10 9.96
N PRO A 134 -6.72 -4.21 10.74
CA PRO A 134 -6.55 -5.56 10.18
C PRO A 134 -7.58 -5.92 9.11
N ILE A 135 -8.86 -5.60 9.33
CA ILE A 135 -9.94 -5.92 8.39
C ILE A 135 -9.72 -5.24 7.05
N LEU A 136 -9.51 -3.92 7.05
CA LEU A 136 -9.28 -3.14 5.85
C LEU A 136 -7.97 -3.54 5.16
N PHE A 137 -6.94 -3.84 5.94
CA PHE A 137 -5.66 -4.32 5.41
C PHE A 137 -5.82 -5.64 4.63
N PHE A 138 -6.49 -6.63 5.24
CA PHE A 138 -6.71 -7.93 4.58
C PHE A 138 -7.69 -7.83 3.44
N LEU A 139 -8.72 -6.99 3.55
CA LEU A 139 -9.66 -6.72 2.46
C LEU A 139 -8.92 -6.12 1.26
N TRP A 140 -8.12 -5.08 1.48
CA TRP A 140 -7.35 -4.43 0.41
C TRP A 140 -6.34 -5.37 -0.22
N ASN A 141 -5.49 -6.04 0.57
CA ASN A 141 -4.53 -6.99 0.04
C ASN A 141 -5.22 -8.19 -0.61
N GLY A 142 -6.38 -8.62 -0.11
CA GLY A 142 -7.18 -9.68 -0.68
C GLY A 142 -7.70 -9.33 -2.06
N ILE A 143 -8.23 -8.11 -2.25
CA ILE A 143 -8.65 -7.61 -3.55
C ILE A 143 -7.46 -7.56 -4.52
N VAL A 144 -6.34 -6.95 -4.11
CA VAL A 144 -5.13 -6.86 -4.95
C VAL A 144 -4.61 -8.25 -5.31
N PHE A 145 -4.54 -9.17 -4.35
CA PHE A 145 -4.09 -10.54 -4.57
C PHE A 145 -5.03 -11.29 -5.52
N GLY A 146 -6.34 -11.15 -5.33
CA GLY A 146 -7.36 -11.73 -6.21
C GLY A 146 -7.21 -11.24 -7.65
N CYS A 147 -7.10 -9.92 -7.84
CA CYS A 147 -6.86 -9.31 -9.14
C CYS A 147 -5.56 -9.83 -9.78
N VAL A 148 -4.46 -9.87 -9.02
CA VAL A 148 -3.16 -10.36 -9.49
C VAL A 148 -3.20 -11.83 -9.87
N ARG A 149 -3.85 -12.67 -9.06
CA ARG A 149 -3.91 -14.11 -9.27
C ARG A 149 -4.80 -14.46 -10.45
N LEU A 150 -5.99 -13.86 -10.53
CA LEU A 150 -7.01 -14.19 -11.52
C LEU A 150 -6.71 -13.56 -12.89
N LEU A 151 -6.29 -12.30 -12.92
CA LEU A 151 -6.20 -11.53 -14.17
C LEU A 151 -4.76 -11.49 -14.73
N LEU A 152 -3.77 -11.58 -13.85
CA LEU A 152 -2.36 -11.42 -14.23
C LEU A 152 -1.53 -12.69 -13.98
N GLY A 153 -2.10 -13.78 -13.46
CA GLY A 153 -1.40 -15.06 -13.27
C GLY A 153 -0.21 -14.99 -12.30
N GLY A 154 -0.31 -14.18 -11.24
CA GLY A 154 0.76 -14.03 -10.23
C GLY A 154 1.09 -15.33 -9.51
N LYS A 155 2.40 -15.60 -9.29
CA LYS A 155 2.91 -16.85 -8.70
C LYS A 155 3.14 -16.80 -7.18
N GLY A 156 3.00 -15.64 -6.55
CA GLY A 156 3.26 -15.47 -5.13
C GLY A 156 2.15 -16.03 -4.23
N SER A 157 2.44 -16.14 -2.95
CA SER A 157 1.43 -16.48 -1.94
C SER A 157 0.81 -15.24 -1.30
N PHE A 158 -0.40 -15.37 -0.77
CA PHE A 158 -1.10 -14.28 -0.08
C PHE A 158 -0.34 -13.82 1.16
N LEU A 159 0.22 -14.76 1.92
CA LEU A 159 1.05 -14.49 3.10
C LEU A 159 2.27 -13.63 2.75
N GLN A 160 2.98 -13.98 1.68
CA GLN A 160 4.13 -13.20 1.21
C GLN A 160 3.74 -11.77 0.86
N GLN A 161 2.62 -11.59 0.15
CA GLN A 161 2.13 -10.26 -0.21
C GLN A 161 1.76 -9.43 1.03
N CYS A 162 1.04 -10.02 1.98
CA CYS A 162 0.65 -9.33 3.22
C CYS A 162 1.89 -8.92 4.02
N TYR A 163 2.83 -9.84 4.20
CA TYR A 163 4.08 -9.58 4.90
C TYR A 163 4.89 -8.45 4.24
N THR A 164 5.14 -8.53 2.92
CA THR A 164 5.93 -7.50 2.22
C THR A 164 5.23 -6.16 2.16
N SER A 165 3.89 -6.13 2.11
CA SER A 165 3.13 -4.88 2.24
C SER A 165 3.36 -4.21 3.61
N LEU A 166 3.33 -4.98 4.69
CA LEU A 166 3.51 -4.43 6.05
C LEU A 166 4.90 -3.83 6.28
N LEU A 167 5.94 -4.38 5.64
CA LEU A 167 7.31 -3.89 5.77
C LEU A 167 7.47 -2.39 5.45
N PHE A 168 6.57 -1.81 4.66
CA PHE A 168 6.55 -0.37 4.41
C PHE A 168 5.28 0.31 4.89
N THR A 169 4.12 -0.34 4.88
CA THR A 169 2.87 0.28 5.33
C THR A 169 2.95 0.68 6.81
N VAL A 170 3.49 -0.19 7.67
CA VAL A 170 3.60 0.11 9.11
C VAL A 170 4.50 1.31 9.37
N PRO A 171 5.79 1.33 8.95
CA PRO A 171 6.66 2.46 9.26
C PRO A 171 6.23 3.76 8.58
N LEU A 172 5.67 3.73 7.36
CA LEU A 172 5.13 4.94 6.71
C LEU A 172 3.86 5.46 7.42
N GLY A 173 2.98 4.55 7.86
CA GLY A 173 1.79 4.90 8.64
C GLY A 173 2.17 5.56 9.95
N LEU A 174 3.08 4.95 10.73
CA LEU A 174 3.59 5.51 11.98
C LEU A 174 4.26 6.88 11.78
N LEU A 175 5.05 7.04 10.71
CA LEU A 175 5.66 8.32 10.39
C LEU A 175 4.61 9.41 10.13
N THR A 176 3.56 9.06 9.39
CA THR A 176 2.45 9.97 9.08
C THR A 176 1.69 10.34 10.35
N ASP A 177 1.40 9.36 11.20
CA ASP A 177 0.71 9.57 12.48
C ASP A 177 1.53 10.49 13.39
N ILE A 178 2.84 10.27 13.52
CA ILE A 178 3.72 11.12 14.34
C ILE A 178 3.79 12.55 13.82
N ILE A 179 3.89 12.74 12.50
CA ILE A 179 3.92 14.08 11.90
C ILE A 179 2.60 14.82 12.14
N SER A 180 1.47 14.09 12.15
CA SER A 180 0.15 14.68 12.39
C SER A 180 -0.03 15.25 13.80
N LEU A 181 0.77 14.82 14.78
CA LEU A 181 0.71 15.35 16.15
C LEU A 181 1.26 16.78 16.27
N ILE A 182 1.94 17.31 15.25
CA ILE A 182 2.52 18.65 15.30
C ILE A 182 1.54 19.64 14.64
N PRO A 183 0.89 20.57 15.35
CA PRO A 183 -0.25 21.33 14.80
C PRO A 183 0.11 22.28 13.66
N VAL A 184 1.16 23.09 13.84
CA VAL A 184 1.52 24.17 12.89
C VAL A 184 2.44 23.65 11.80
N VAL A 185 3.46 22.87 12.19
CA VAL A 185 4.36 22.24 11.22
C VAL A 185 3.63 21.11 10.50
N GLY A 186 2.84 20.30 11.20
CA GLY A 186 2.19 19.12 10.64
C GLY A 186 1.10 19.43 9.63
N SER A 187 0.43 20.59 9.62
CA SER A 187 -0.53 20.92 8.54
C SER A 187 0.16 21.19 7.20
N ILE A 188 1.19 22.03 7.17
CA ILE A 188 1.98 22.31 5.96
C ILE A 188 2.82 21.09 5.58
N VAL A 189 3.47 20.46 6.56
CA VAL A 189 4.30 19.28 6.33
C VAL A 189 3.44 18.09 5.92
N SER A 190 2.26 17.86 6.49
CA SER A 190 1.36 16.77 6.02
C SER A 190 0.84 17.04 4.61
N ALA A 191 0.61 18.29 4.22
CA ALA A 191 0.21 18.62 2.85
C ALA A 191 1.28 18.23 1.81
N ILE A 192 2.56 18.17 2.20
CA ILE A 192 3.67 17.75 1.33
C ILE A 192 4.02 16.27 1.54
N VAL A 193 4.22 15.87 2.80
CA VAL A 193 4.65 14.52 3.21
C VAL A 193 3.56 13.49 2.97
N GLY A 194 2.27 13.85 3.12
CA GLY A 194 1.16 12.95 2.85
C GLY A 194 1.16 12.46 1.40
N PRO A 195 1.05 13.36 0.41
CA PRO A 195 1.15 12.99 -1.00
C PRO A 195 2.47 12.32 -1.36
N ALA A 196 3.61 12.78 -0.82
CA ALA A 196 4.91 12.16 -1.07
C ALA A 196 4.98 10.72 -0.55
N SER A 197 4.49 10.48 0.67
CA SER A 197 4.44 9.13 1.28
C SER A 197 3.47 8.22 0.53
N PHE A 198 2.38 8.77 0.01
CA PHE A 198 1.43 8.03 -0.81
C PHE A 198 2.05 7.58 -2.14
N ILE A 199 2.67 8.51 -2.88
CA ILE A 199 3.37 8.19 -4.15
C ILE A 199 4.48 7.17 -3.90
N TYR A 200 5.26 7.39 -2.83
CA TYR A 200 6.32 6.48 -2.46
C TYR A 200 5.80 5.08 -2.06
N GLY A 201 4.66 5.02 -1.36
CA GLY A 201 3.96 3.78 -1.03
C GLY A 201 3.48 3.02 -2.27
N ILE A 202 3.05 3.71 -3.32
CA ILE A 202 2.73 3.08 -4.62
C ILE A 202 3.97 2.43 -5.21
N VAL A 203 5.10 3.15 -5.27
CA VAL A 203 6.36 2.62 -5.81
C VAL A 203 6.82 1.37 -5.05
N LEU A 204 6.75 1.40 -3.72
CA LEU A 204 7.07 0.25 -2.87
C LEU A 204 6.12 -0.93 -3.08
N THR A 205 4.83 -0.66 -3.29
CA THR A 205 3.85 -1.69 -3.62
C THR A 205 4.20 -2.37 -4.94
N ILE A 206 4.61 -1.60 -5.95
CA ILE A 206 5.06 -2.15 -7.25
C ILE A 206 6.29 -3.05 -7.05
N PHE A 207 7.30 -2.61 -6.27
CA PHE A 207 8.47 -3.44 -5.96
C PHE A 207 8.11 -4.72 -5.20
N SER A 208 7.21 -4.63 -4.23
CA SER A 208 6.67 -5.77 -3.47
C SER A 208 5.99 -6.78 -4.40
N LEU A 209 5.11 -6.33 -5.30
CA LEU A 209 4.42 -7.20 -6.25
C LEU A 209 5.37 -7.84 -7.28
N MET A 210 6.36 -7.10 -7.78
CA MET A 210 7.40 -7.67 -8.64
C MET A 210 8.13 -8.80 -7.93
N ALA A 211 8.51 -8.59 -6.67
CA ALA A 211 9.21 -9.59 -5.87
C ALA A 211 8.34 -10.82 -5.58
N VAL A 212 7.12 -10.62 -5.08
CA VAL A 212 6.23 -11.71 -4.64
C VAL A 212 5.71 -12.51 -5.82
N HIS A 213 5.22 -11.85 -6.87
CA HIS A 213 4.53 -12.50 -8.00
C HIS A 213 5.41 -12.74 -9.22
N ARG A 214 6.69 -12.34 -9.18
CA ARG A 214 7.65 -12.44 -10.30
C ARG A 214 7.18 -11.67 -11.55
N PHE A 215 6.60 -10.50 -11.33
CA PHE A 215 6.15 -9.63 -12.42
C PHE A 215 7.25 -8.72 -12.92
N SER A 216 7.14 -8.31 -14.18
CA SER A 216 7.85 -7.15 -14.71
C SER A 216 7.24 -5.86 -14.15
N GLY A 217 8.00 -4.75 -14.20
CA GLY A 217 7.55 -3.45 -13.70
C GLY A 217 6.20 -3.03 -14.28
N GLY A 218 5.99 -3.16 -15.60
CA GLY A 218 4.73 -2.81 -16.24
C GLY A 218 3.53 -3.61 -15.71
N ARG A 219 3.67 -4.93 -15.57
CA ARG A 219 2.61 -5.79 -15.03
C ARG A 219 2.32 -5.51 -13.57
N ALA A 220 3.34 -5.23 -12.77
CA ALA A 220 3.19 -4.84 -11.38
C ALA A 220 2.49 -3.48 -11.24
N SER A 221 2.81 -2.49 -12.09
CA SER A 221 2.09 -1.21 -12.12
C SER A 221 0.62 -1.41 -12.45
N THR A 222 0.30 -2.20 -13.50
CA THR A 222 -1.09 -2.52 -13.84
C THR A 222 -1.79 -3.18 -12.65
N ALA A 223 -1.15 -4.12 -11.95
CA ALA A 223 -1.73 -4.78 -10.78
C ALA A 223 -2.12 -3.82 -9.66
N VAL A 224 -1.35 -2.75 -9.42
CA VAL A 224 -1.66 -1.75 -8.38
C VAL A 224 -2.84 -0.87 -8.78
N PHE A 225 -2.91 -0.45 -10.04
CA PHE A 225 -3.96 0.45 -10.51
C PHE A 225 -5.26 -0.27 -10.88
N LEU A 226 -5.22 -1.58 -11.14
CA LEU A 226 -6.37 -2.35 -11.58
C LEU A 226 -7.53 -2.36 -10.57
N PRO A 227 -7.32 -2.59 -9.25
CA PRO A 227 -8.39 -2.46 -8.25
C PRO A 227 -9.03 -1.06 -8.23
N VAL A 228 -8.21 -0.01 -8.37
CA VAL A 228 -8.70 1.38 -8.38
C VAL A 228 -9.58 1.62 -9.62
N GLY A 229 -9.15 1.14 -10.79
CA GLY A 229 -9.94 1.23 -12.02
C GLY A 229 -11.26 0.45 -11.92
N ILE A 230 -11.26 -0.75 -11.34
CA ILE A 230 -12.47 -1.55 -11.14
C ILE A 230 -13.44 -0.84 -10.19
N LEU A 231 -12.95 -0.35 -9.05
CA LEU A 231 -13.77 0.37 -8.08
C LEU A 231 -14.34 1.66 -8.66
N PHE A 232 -13.56 2.37 -9.48
CA PHE A 232 -14.01 3.57 -10.17
C PHE A 232 -15.18 3.26 -11.12
N ILE A 233 -15.04 2.24 -11.97
CA ILE A 233 -16.10 1.81 -12.89
C ILE A 233 -17.36 1.38 -12.12
N LEU A 234 -17.20 0.57 -11.06
CA LEU A 234 -18.33 0.13 -10.22
C LEU A 234 -19.04 1.32 -9.55
N SER A 235 -18.27 2.31 -9.07
CA SER A 235 -18.83 3.52 -8.45
C SER A 235 -19.62 4.35 -9.46
N CYS A 236 -19.09 4.53 -10.68
CA CYS A 236 -19.81 5.21 -11.75
C CYS A 236 -21.12 4.50 -12.10
N LEU A 237 -21.10 3.17 -12.25
CA LEU A 237 -22.30 2.38 -12.54
C LEU A 237 -23.34 2.49 -11.41
N LEU A 238 -22.92 2.43 -10.16
CA LEU A 238 -23.81 2.58 -9.01
C LEU A 238 -24.50 3.95 -9.01
N ILE A 239 -23.76 5.03 -9.26
CA ILE A 239 -24.31 6.39 -9.33
C ILE A 239 -25.35 6.50 -10.46
N LEU A 240 -25.07 5.93 -11.64
CA LEU A 240 -26.00 5.94 -12.77
C LEU A 240 -27.29 5.17 -12.45
N ILE A 241 -27.18 4.02 -11.79
CA ILE A 241 -28.33 3.21 -11.36
C ILE A 241 -29.15 3.95 -10.29
N LEU A 242 -28.51 4.51 -9.27
CA LEU A 242 -29.22 5.26 -8.23
C LEU A 242 -29.88 6.53 -8.80
N GLY A 243 -29.18 7.25 -9.68
CA GLY A 243 -29.73 8.43 -10.35
C GLY A 243 -30.94 8.11 -11.22
N SER A 244 -30.90 7.00 -11.98
CA SER A 244 -32.04 6.57 -12.79
C SER A 244 -33.23 6.12 -11.94
N LEU A 245 -32.99 5.43 -10.82
CA LEU A 245 -34.04 5.04 -9.87
C LEU A 245 -34.70 6.28 -9.26
N VAL A 246 -33.93 7.25 -8.76
CA VAL A 246 -34.47 8.48 -8.19
C VAL A 246 -35.29 9.26 -9.23
N ALA A 247 -34.80 9.35 -10.46
CA ALA A 247 -35.54 10.00 -11.55
C ALA A 247 -36.86 9.26 -11.86
N ALA A 248 -36.85 7.93 -11.89
CA ALA A 248 -38.04 7.12 -12.11
C ALA A 248 -39.08 7.28 -10.98
N PHE A 249 -38.64 7.26 -9.71
CA PHE A 249 -39.52 7.49 -8.56
C PHE A 249 -40.07 8.91 -8.51
N GLY A 250 -39.25 9.92 -8.82
CA GLY A 250 -39.69 11.31 -8.90
C GLY A 250 -40.73 11.53 -10.00
N LEU A 251 -40.58 10.86 -11.14
CA LEU A 251 -41.58 10.87 -12.21
C LEU A 251 -42.88 10.20 -11.76
N PHE A 252 -42.82 9.07 -11.06
CA PHE A 252 -44.00 8.36 -10.55
C PHE A 252 -44.77 9.16 -9.49
N ALA A 253 -44.08 9.95 -8.66
CA ALA A 253 -44.72 10.82 -7.66
C ALA A 253 -45.41 12.06 -8.27
N ALA A 254 -45.17 12.36 -9.56
CA ALA A 254 -45.75 13.50 -10.26
C ALA A 254 -47.02 13.18 -11.07
N PHE A 255 -47.39 11.89 -11.17
CA PHE A 255 -48.62 11.40 -11.82
C PHE A 255 -49.64 10.96 -10.77
#